data_AF-A0A7X9FLW1-F1
#
_entry.id   AF-A0A7X9FLW1-F1
#
_cell.length_a   1.000
_cell.length_b   1.000
_cell.length_c   1.000
_cell.angle_alpha   90.00
_cell.angle_beta   90.00
_cell.angle_gamma   90.00
#
_symmetry.space_group_name_H-M   'P 1'
#
loop_
_entity.id
_entity.type
_entity.pdbx_description
1 polymer ?
#
loop_
_entity_poly.entity_id
_entity_poly.type
_entity_poly.pdbx_seq_one_letter_code
_entity_poly.pdbx_strand_id
1 'polypeptide(L)'
;MDDLGGILTELFWKYLDIVWAAAKELAHKAWLTLWGALYDAAVWLESMAESFARRVSPWQAILCAVVLISGLILWMYRDTLYLRRFRHNIHWLRFRGYRPMVVDYRQGARQGQADFLGREMPIPERFSGLRLFDAVPASYVVVFGAGNGGRAREVRTYPRETRAGREAVVRDMAEHVRAAARYVNPESEVEAFLAYLSGADSGLGEVCVRRLGRRAR
;
A
#
# COMPACT_ATOMS: atom_id res chain seq x y z
N MET A 1 40.41 -8.80 -32.31
CA MET A 1 39.12 -9.47 -32.00
C MET A 1 38.08 -8.37 -31.78
N ASP A 2 38.03 -7.40 -32.70
CA ASP A 2 37.54 -6.03 -32.44
C ASP A 2 36.31 -5.64 -33.29
N ASP A 3 35.96 -6.43 -34.30
CA ASP A 3 34.79 -6.19 -35.18
C ASP A 3 33.44 -6.60 -34.57
N LEU A 4 33.45 -7.49 -33.57
CA LEU A 4 32.23 -8.00 -32.98
C LEU A 4 31.47 -6.90 -32.20
N GLY A 5 32.22 -5.97 -31.59
CA GLY A 5 31.66 -4.85 -30.83
C GLY A 5 30.88 -3.88 -31.72
N GLY A 6 31.46 -3.48 -32.87
CA GLY A 6 30.81 -2.60 -33.83
C GLY A 6 29.48 -3.16 -34.33
N ILE A 7 29.49 -4.43 -34.75
CA ILE A 7 28.30 -5.14 -35.24
C ILE A 7 27.21 -5.24 -34.15
N LEU A 8 27.59 -5.51 -32.90
CA LEU A 8 26.65 -5.55 -31.77
C LEU A 8 26.01 -4.18 -31.49
N THR A 9 26.78 -3.09 -31.53
CA THR A 9 26.23 -1.74 -31.38
C THR A 9 25.30 -1.36 -32.52
N GLU A 10 25.66 -1.70 -33.76
CA GLU A 10 24.86 -1.37 -34.94
C GLU A 10 23.54 -2.16 -34.95
N LEU A 11 23.59 -3.45 -34.61
CA LEU A 11 22.39 -4.26 -34.39
C LEU A 11 21.55 -3.72 -33.24
N PHE A 12 22.16 -3.33 -32.13
CA PHE A 12 21.47 -2.75 -30.99
C PHE A 12 20.69 -1.49 -31.38
N TRP A 13 21.34 -0.53 -32.07
CA TRP A 13 20.68 0.70 -32.53
C TRP A 13 19.56 0.42 -33.53
N LYS A 14 19.78 -0.51 -34.47
CA LYS A 14 18.76 -0.90 -35.46
C LYS A 14 17.53 -1.53 -34.82
N TYR A 15 17.71 -2.42 -33.84
CA TYR A 15 16.60 -3.02 -33.10
C TYR A 15 15.93 -2.02 -32.16
N LEU A 16 16.69 -1.10 -31.55
CA LEU A 16 16.15 -0.03 -30.71
C LEU A 16 15.22 0.88 -31.52
N ASP A 17 15.60 1.27 -32.73
CA ASP A 17 14.78 2.10 -33.61
C ASP A 17 13.48 1.40 -34.02
N ILE A 18 13.53 0.10 -34.31
CA ILE A 18 12.34 -0.71 -34.62
C ILE A 18 11.39 -0.77 -33.42
N VAL A 19 11.92 -1.03 -32.22
CA VAL A 19 11.13 -1.08 -30.97
C VAL A 19 10.54 0.30 -30.66
N TRP A 20 11.31 1.37 -30.88
CA TRP A 20 10.88 2.74 -30.65
C TRP A 20 9.78 3.18 -31.62
N ALA A 21 9.89 2.82 -32.90
CA ALA A 21 8.85 3.06 -33.89
C ALA A 21 7.56 2.30 -33.55
N ALA A 22 7.67 1.01 -33.19
CA ALA A 22 6.53 0.21 -32.77
C ALA A 22 5.85 0.78 -31.50
N ALA A 23 6.64 1.24 -30.52
CA ALA A 23 6.13 1.85 -29.30
C ALA A 23 5.36 3.16 -29.58
N LYS A 24 5.87 4.01 -30.47
CA LYS A 24 5.17 5.24 -30.90
C LYS A 24 3.87 4.95 -31.62
N GLU A 25 3.86 3.95 -32.49
CA GLU A 25 2.66 3.57 -33.23
C GLU A 25 1.58 2.98 -32.31
N LEU A 26 1.99 2.15 -31.34
CA LEU A 26 1.11 1.64 -30.28
C LEU A 26 0.57 2.76 -29.39
N ALA A 27 1.41 3.71 -29.00
CA ALA A 27 0.98 4.86 -28.20
C ALA A 27 -0.01 5.74 -28.97
N HIS A 28 0.21 5.96 -30.27
CA HIS A 28 -0.70 6.73 -31.12
C HIS A 28 -2.05 6.02 -31.32
N LYS A 29 -2.05 4.70 -31.54
CA LYS A 29 -3.28 3.89 -31.63
C LYS A 29 -4.04 3.87 -30.30
N ALA A 30 -3.33 3.68 -29.19
CA ALA A 30 -3.92 3.74 -27.85
C ALA A 30 -4.50 5.12 -27.53
N TRP A 31 -3.86 6.19 -28.00
CA TRP A 31 -4.37 7.55 -27.88
C TRP A 31 -5.65 7.76 -28.67
N LEU A 32 -5.70 7.30 -29.93
CA LEU A 32 -6.90 7.40 -30.76
C LEU A 32 -8.06 6.57 -30.21
N THR A 33 -7.80 5.37 -29.69
CA THR A 33 -8.85 4.55 -29.07
C THR A 33 -9.35 5.14 -27.76
N LEU A 34 -8.47 5.76 -26.97
CA LEU A 34 -8.86 6.51 -25.77
C LEU A 34 -9.78 7.68 -26.14
N TRP A 35 -9.43 8.47 -27.16
CA TRP A 35 -10.26 9.57 -27.64
C TRP A 35 -11.58 9.11 -28.23
N GLY A 36 -11.58 8.01 -29.00
CA GLY A 36 -12.80 7.38 -29.50
C GLY A 36 -13.73 6.96 -28.37
N ALA A 37 -13.19 6.28 -27.35
CA ALA A 37 -13.97 5.87 -26.18
C ALA A 37 -14.50 7.06 -25.36
N LEU A 38 -13.71 8.15 -25.24
CA LEU A 38 -14.15 9.38 -24.57
C LEU A 38 -15.25 10.09 -25.37
N TYR A 39 -15.14 10.12 -26.69
CA TYR A 39 -16.16 10.69 -27.56
C TYR A 39 -17.45 9.89 -27.52
N ASP A 40 -17.37 8.56 -27.61
CA ASP A 40 -18.53 7.66 -27.49
C ASP A 40 -19.19 7.80 -26.12
N ALA A 41 -18.39 7.93 -25.05
CA ALA A 41 -18.91 8.20 -23.70
C ALA A 41 -19.61 9.56 -23.61
N ALA A 42 -19.09 10.60 -24.28
CA ALA A 42 -19.71 11.92 -24.33
C ALA A 42 -21.03 11.89 -25.08
N VAL A 43 -21.09 11.25 -26.26
CA VAL A 43 -22.32 11.08 -27.05
C VAL A 43 -23.36 10.26 -26.27
N TRP A 44 -22.91 9.20 -25.59
CA TRP A 44 -23.78 8.40 -24.73
C TRP A 44 -24.32 9.22 -23.55
N LEU A 45 -23.47 10.02 -22.89
CA LEU A 45 -23.87 10.95 -21.82
C LEU A 45 -24.86 12.01 -22.31
N GLU A 46 -24.68 12.54 -23.52
CA GLU A 46 -25.57 13.53 -24.13
C GLU A 46 -26.94 12.91 -24.43
N SER A 47 -26.98 11.69 -24.98
CA SER A 47 -28.21 10.94 -25.21
C SER A 47 -28.94 10.56 -23.91
N MET A 48 -28.19 10.20 -22.86
CA MET A 48 -28.72 9.97 -21.51
C MET A 48 -29.26 11.25 -20.90
N ALA A 49 -28.56 12.38 -21.08
CA ALA A 49 -28.98 13.68 -20.57
C ALA A 49 -30.25 14.19 -21.24
N GLU A 50 -30.40 14.04 -22.56
CA GLU A 50 -31.63 14.40 -23.27
C GLU A 50 -32.82 13.55 -22.84
N SER A 51 -32.62 12.24 -22.69
CA SER A 51 -33.67 11.32 -22.25
C SER A 51 -34.08 11.54 -20.79
N PHE A 52 -33.14 11.94 -19.93
CA PHE A 52 -33.41 12.38 -18.56
C PHE A 52 -34.11 13.75 -18.53
N ALA A 53 -33.63 14.74 -19.29
CA ALA A 53 -34.17 16.10 -19.30
C ALA A 53 -35.63 16.16 -19.75
N ARG A 54 -36.07 15.24 -20.63
CA ARG A 54 -37.49 15.15 -21.04
C ARG A 54 -38.41 14.61 -19.94
N ARG A 55 -37.88 13.93 -18.92
CA ARG A 55 -38.67 13.24 -17.88
C ARG A 55 -38.53 13.86 -16.48
N VAL A 56 -37.58 14.77 -16.32
CA VAL A 56 -37.16 15.28 -15.02
C VAL A 56 -37.42 16.78 -14.97
N SER A 57 -38.15 17.24 -13.95
CA SER A 57 -38.40 18.67 -13.80
C SER A 57 -37.09 19.42 -13.49
N PRO A 58 -37.02 20.74 -13.77
CA PRO A 58 -35.81 21.53 -13.48
C PRO A 58 -35.35 21.40 -12.02
N TRP A 59 -36.31 21.26 -11.09
CA TRP A 59 -36.02 21.09 -9.67
C TRP A 59 -35.39 19.73 -9.35
N GLN A 60 -35.88 18.65 -9.96
CA GLN A 60 -35.30 17.33 -9.76
C GLN A 60 -33.88 17.26 -10.36
N ALA A 61 -33.62 17.94 -11.48
CA ALA A 61 -32.29 18.05 -12.06
C ALA A 61 -31.31 18.78 -11.13
N ILE A 62 -31.73 19.89 -10.51
CA ILE A 62 -30.93 20.62 -9.52
C ILE A 62 -30.63 19.74 -8.30
N LEU A 63 -31.61 19.00 -7.77
CA LEU A 63 -31.39 18.09 -6.65
C LEU A 63 -30.41 16.97 -7.00
N CYS A 64 -30.52 16.36 -8.17
CA CYS A 64 -29.56 15.36 -8.64
C CYS A 64 -28.15 15.94 -8.77
N ALA A 65 -28.01 17.15 -9.31
CA ALA A 65 -26.72 17.83 -9.40
C ALA A 65 -26.12 18.09 -8.00
N VAL A 66 -26.92 18.56 -7.05
CA VAL A 66 -26.48 18.76 -5.66
C VAL A 66 -26.02 17.45 -5.03
N VAL A 67 -26.75 16.35 -5.22
CA VAL A 67 -26.37 15.03 -4.69
C VAL A 67 -25.07 14.52 -5.32
N LEU A 68 -24.93 14.64 -6.64
CA LEU A 68 -23.72 14.22 -7.36
C LEU A 68 -22.49 15.04 -6.93
N ILE A 69 -22.62 16.36 -6.86
CA ILE A 69 -21.54 17.26 -6.43
C ILE A 69 -21.19 16.97 -4.96
N SER A 70 -22.19 16.83 -4.08
CA SER A 70 -21.95 16.51 -2.66
C SER A 70 -21.28 15.15 -2.50
N GLY A 71 -21.70 14.14 -3.27
CA GLY A 71 -21.09 12.81 -3.29
C GLY A 71 -19.65 12.85 -3.80
N LEU A 72 -19.37 13.63 -4.85
CA LEU A 72 -18.04 13.83 -5.38
C LEU A 72 -17.12 14.54 -4.38
N ILE A 73 -17.59 15.59 -3.72
CA ILE A 73 -16.86 16.29 -2.65
C ILE A 73 -16.59 15.32 -1.49
N LEU A 74 -17.59 14.55 -1.04
CA LEU A 74 -17.43 13.54 0.01
C LEU A 74 -16.40 12.46 -0.37
N TRP A 75 -16.40 12.03 -1.63
CA TRP A 75 -15.45 11.06 -2.13
C TRP A 75 -14.04 11.64 -2.22
N MET A 76 -13.88 12.85 -2.76
CA MET A 76 -12.60 13.53 -2.93
C MET A 76 -11.96 13.87 -1.58
N TYR A 77 -12.77 14.28 -0.60
CA TYR A 77 -12.32 14.57 0.76
C TYR A 77 -12.48 13.39 1.70
N ARG A 78 -12.73 12.16 1.22
CA ARG A 78 -13.01 11.03 2.12
C ARG A 78 -11.89 10.89 3.13
N ASP A 79 -10.64 10.86 2.69
CA ASP A 79 -9.50 10.56 3.57
C ASP A 79 -9.26 11.71 4.57
N THR A 80 -9.48 12.96 4.15
CA THR A 80 -9.39 14.14 5.02
C THR A 80 -10.54 14.22 6.03
N LEU A 81 -11.76 13.88 5.62
CA LEU A 81 -12.94 13.82 6.48
C LEU A 81 -12.86 12.65 7.45
N TYR A 82 -12.34 11.50 7.02
CA TYR A 82 -12.03 10.37 7.89
C TYR A 82 -11.01 10.79 8.94
N LEU A 83 -9.87 11.39 8.55
CA LEU A 83 -8.85 11.87 9.49
C LEU A 83 -9.38 12.91 10.50
N ARG A 84 -10.22 13.86 10.05
CA ARG A 84 -10.82 14.87 10.95
C ARG A 84 -11.92 14.31 11.85
N ARG A 85 -12.77 13.42 11.36
CA ARG A 85 -13.81 12.75 12.15
C ARG A 85 -13.22 11.71 13.11
N PHE A 86 -12.05 11.15 12.77
CA PHE A 86 -11.23 10.31 13.66
C PHE A 86 -10.80 11.03 14.94
N ARG A 87 -10.51 12.35 14.91
CA ARG A 87 -10.22 13.13 16.13
C ARG A 87 -11.41 13.23 17.07
N HIS A 88 -12.65 13.19 16.58
CA HIS A 88 -13.86 13.13 17.41
C HIS A 88 -14.17 11.70 17.91
N ASN A 89 -13.70 10.67 17.20
CA ASN A 89 -13.88 9.26 17.55
C ASN A 89 -12.72 8.63 18.34
N ILE A 90 -11.86 9.45 18.97
CA ILE A 90 -10.78 8.96 19.85
C ILE A 90 -11.34 8.03 20.92
N HIS A 91 -12.55 8.28 21.44
CA HIS A 91 -13.20 7.39 22.41
C HIS A 91 -13.51 6.00 21.86
N TRP A 92 -14.00 5.90 20.62
CA TRP A 92 -14.32 4.62 20.00
C TRP A 92 -13.05 3.83 19.63
N LEU A 93 -11.99 4.53 19.22
CA LEU A 93 -10.68 3.92 18.99
C LEU A 93 -10.06 3.41 20.29
N ARG A 94 -10.19 4.18 21.39
CA ARG A 94 -9.79 3.72 22.72
C ARG A 94 -10.58 2.50 23.17
N PHE A 95 -11.89 2.44 22.88
CA PHE A 95 -12.71 1.25 23.16
C PHE A 95 -12.24 0.02 22.38
N ARG A 96 -11.79 0.20 21.13
CA ARG A 96 -11.15 -0.85 20.32
C ARG A 96 -9.71 -1.19 20.75
N GLY A 97 -9.19 -0.54 21.79
CA GLY A 97 -7.87 -0.78 22.34
C GLY A 97 -6.73 0.03 21.69
N TYR A 98 -7.03 0.98 20.81
CA TYR A 98 -6.00 1.87 20.28
C TYR A 98 -5.62 2.91 21.33
N ARG A 99 -4.31 3.11 21.51
CA ARG A 99 -3.74 4.04 22.49
C ARG A 99 -2.67 4.90 21.82
N PRO A 100 -2.44 6.13 22.30
CA PRO A 100 -1.31 6.92 21.84
C PRO A 100 -0.02 6.19 22.21
N MET A 101 0.84 6.00 21.22
CA MET A 101 2.12 5.33 21.34
C MET A 101 3.21 6.31 20.93
N VAL A 102 4.20 6.45 21.79
CA VAL A 102 5.38 7.26 21.54
C VAL A 102 6.58 6.32 21.59
N VAL A 103 7.29 6.23 20.47
CA VAL A 103 8.45 5.35 20.33
C VAL A 103 9.66 6.18 19.92
N ASP A 104 10.63 6.24 20.83
CA ASP A 104 11.93 6.83 20.54
C ASP A 104 12.76 5.84 19.72
N TYR A 105 13.36 6.33 18.64
CA TYR A 105 14.20 5.53 17.77
C TYR A 105 15.54 6.18 17.47
N ARG A 106 16.54 5.34 17.19
CA ARG A 106 17.89 5.76 16.81
C ARG A 106 18.40 4.91 15.65
N GLN A 107 18.46 5.54 14.47
CA GLN A 107 19.04 4.96 13.27
C GLN A 107 20.44 5.54 13.06
N GLY A 108 21.46 4.83 13.57
CA GLY A 108 22.85 5.31 13.53
C GLY A 108 23.03 6.60 14.34
N ALA A 109 23.37 7.69 13.66
CA ALA A 109 23.53 9.02 14.25
C ALA A 109 22.19 9.79 14.40
N ARG A 110 21.15 9.39 13.66
CA ARG A 110 19.84 10.07 13.71
C ARG A 110 19.01 9.55 14.87
N GLN A 111 18.49 10.46 15.67
CA GLN A 111 17.51 10.18 16.70
C GLN A 111 16.18 10.83 16.31
N GLY A 112 15.08 10.18 16.63
CA GLY A 112 13.75 10.69 16.36
C GLY A 112 12.73 10.06 17.28
N GLN A 113 11.52 10.59 17.20
CA GLN A 113 10.37 10.11 17.95
C GLN A 113 9.24 9.88 16.96
N ALA A 114 8.66 8.68 17.02
CA ALA A 114 7.46 8.35 16.27
C ALA A 114 6.26 8.41 17.23
N ASP A 115 5.31 9.30 16.93
CA ASP A 115 4.03 9.40 17.62
C ASP A 115 2.92 8.87 16.70
N PHE A 116 2.18 7.89 17.18
CA PHE A 116 1.07 7.29 16.44
C PHE A 116 0.01 6.74 17.38
N LEU A 117 -1.24 6.70 16.90
CA LEU A 117 -2.32 6.00 17.61
C LEU A 117 -2.35 4.55 17.12
N GLY A 118 -2.00 3.61 17.99
CA GLY A 118 -1.83 2.21 17.61
C GLY A 118 -2.37 1.23 18.64
N ARG A 119 -2.67 0.02 18.17
CA ARG A 119 -2.94 -1.17 18.99
C ARG A 119 -1.83 -2.16 18.74
N GLU A 120 -1.14 -2.57 19.80
CA GLU A 120 -0.09 -3.58 19.69
C GLU A 120 -0.68 -4.93 19.30
N MET A 121 -0.11 -5.55 18.29
CA MET A 121 -0.40 -6.94 17.96
C MET A 121 0.49 -7.83 18.81
N PRO A 122 -0.06 -8.89 19.41
CA PRO A 122 0.76 -9.83 20.17
C PRO A 122 1.79 -10.43 19.21
N ILE A 123 3.07 -10.34 19.57
CA ILE A 123 4.16 -11.05 18.91
C ILE A 123 4.76 -12.00 19.96
N PRO A 124 5.02 -13.27 19.63
CA PRO A 124 5.64 -14.20 20.57
C PRO A 124 6.95 -13.64 21.12
N GLU A 125 7.17 -13.75 22.43
CA GLU A 125 8.34 -13.19 23.13
C GLU A 125 9.68 -13.71 22.56
N ARG A 126 9.69 -14.90 21.97
CA ARG A 126 10.86 -15.47 21.28
C ARG A 126 11.35 -14.59 20.12
N PHE A 127 10.52 -13.69 19.59
CA PHE A 127 10.88 -12.66 18.62
C PHE A 127 11.13 -11.30 19.29
N SER A 128 11.75 -11.31 20.49
CA SER A 128 12.09 -10.08 21.21
C SER A 128 12.86 -9.09 20.33
N GLY A 129 12.51 -7.81 20.43
CA GLY A 129 13.06 -6.76 19.57
C GLY A 129 12.21 -6.43 18.35
N LEU A 130 11.12 -7.18 18.10
CA LEU A 130 10.13 -6.85 17.09
C LEU A 130 8.81 -6.52 17.76
N ARG A 131 8.22 -5.36 17.44
CA ARG A 131 6.85 -5.01 17.84
C ARG A 131 6.08 -4.57 16.60
N LEU A 132 4.86 -5.06 16.45
CA LEU A 132 3.96 -4.70 15.36
C LEU A 132 2.74 -4.02 15.96
N PHE A 133 2.37 -2.89 15.39
CA PHE A 133 1.20 -2.13 15.77
C PHE A 133 0.27 -1.99 14.58
N ASP A 134 -1.02 -2.19 14.82
CA ASP A 134 -2.06 -1.72 13.93
C ASP A 134 -2.30 -0.23 14.25
N ALA A 135 -1.98 0.65 13.31
CA ALA A 135 -1.92 2.09 13.50
C ALA A 135 -2.90 2.86 12.62
N VAL A 136 -3.22 4.08 13.06
CA VAL A 136 -4.12 5.00 12.38
C VAL A 136 -3.33 6.16 11.75
N PRO A 137 -3.62 6.54 10.49
CA PRO A 137 -4.58 5.94 9.55
C PRO A 137 -4.14 4.55 9.09
N ALA A 138 -5.05 3.74 8.53
CA ALA A 138 -4.91 2.30 8.21
C ALA A 138 -3.49 1.88 7.75
N SER A 139 -2.63 1.61 8.72
CA SER A 139 -1.21 1.34 8.50
C SER A 139 -0.70 0.35 9.53
N TYR A 140 0.35 -0.37 9.15
CA TYR A 140 1.15 -1.15 10.09
C TYR A 140 2.35 -0.33 10.50
N VAL A 141 2.59 -0.20 11.80
CA VAL A 141 3.84 0.38 12.33
C VAL A 141 4.66 -0.76 12.92
N VAL A 142 5.86 -0.95 12.39
CA VAL A 142 6.81 -1.96 12.87
C VAL A 142 7.96 -1.26 13.57
N VAL A 143 8.24 -1.71 14.78
CA VAL A 143 9.35 -1.23 15.60
C VAL A 143 10.40 -2.33 15.68
N PHE A 144 11.61 -2.04 15.20
CA PHE A 144 12.73 -2.96 15.15
C PHE A 144 13.76 -2.62 16.22
N GLY A 145 14.31 -3.65 16.87
CA GLY A 145 15.36 -3.55 17.88
C GLY A 145 14.94 -3.04 19.26
N ALA A 146 13.63 -2.95 19.56
CA ALA A 146 13.13 -2.45 20.85
C ALA A 146 13.14 -3.54 21.95
N GLY A 147 14.30 -4.12 22.24
CA GLY A 147 14.47 -5.07 23.35
C GLY A 147 14.69 -4.36 24.69
N ASN A 148 13.98 -4.80 25.74
CA ASN A 148 14.19 -4.42 27.16
C ASN A 148 14.13 -2.92 27.49
N GLY A 149 13.15 -2.19 26.93
CA GLY A 149 12.91 -0.78 27.28
C GLY A 149 13.93 0.22 26.73
N GLY A 150 14.86 -0.23 25.88
CA GLY A 150 15.77 0.64 25.14
C GLY A 150 15.13 1.32 23.92
N ARG A 151 15.82 2.32 23.36
CA ARG A 151 15.40 3.00 22.11
C ARG A 151 15.33 1.99 20.97
N ALA A 152 14.29 2.08 20.16
CA ALA A 152 14.18 1.28 18.95
C ALA A 152 15.33 1.61 17.98
N ARG A 153 15.80 0.63 17.22
CA ARG A 153 16.77 0.86 16.15
C ARG A 153 16.10 1.59 14.97
N GLU A 154 14.88 1.21 14.66
CA GLU A 154 14.15 1.76 13.52
C GLU A 154 12.65 1.60 13.72
N VAL A 155 11.89 2.57 13.21
CA VAL A 155 10.42 2.52 13.14
C VAL A 155 10.03 2.72 11.68
N ARG A 156 9.24 1.80 11.13
CA ARG A 156 8.73 1.89 9.76
C ARG A 156 7.21 1.84 9.76
N THR A 157 6.62 2.65 8.90
CA THR A 157 5.17 2.70 8.69
C THR A 157 4.85 2.20 7.29
N TYR A 158 3.86 1.33 7.19
CA TYR A 158 3.46 0.69 5.94
C TYR A 158 1.96 0.84 5.73
N PRO A 159 1.50 1.18 4.51
CA PRO A 159 0.07 1.26 4.22
C PRO A 159 -0.57 -0.13 4.30
N ARG A 160 -1.64 -0.28 5.10
CA ARG A 160 -2.32 -1.57 5.28
C ARG A 160 -3.21 -1.93 4.11
N GLU A 161 -3.83 -0.93 3.48
CA GLU A 161 -4.81 -1.12 2.41
C GLU A 161 -4.16 -1.62 1.12
N THR A 162 -2.91 -1.24 0.86
CA THR A 162 -2.22 -1.62 -0.36
C THR A 162 -1.55 -2.98 -0.22
N ARG A 163 -1.64 -3.80 -1.27
CA ARG A 163 -0.95 -5.09 -1.32
C ARG A 163 0.57 -4.92 -1.20
N ALA A 164 1.14 -3.91 -1.85
CA ALA A 164 2.57 -3.60 -1.77
C ALA A 164 3.01 -3.27 -0.33
N GLY A 165 2.17 -2.56 0.43
CA GLY A 165 2.46 -2.27 1.84
C GLY A 165 2.47 -3.54 2.70
N ARG A 166 1.47 -4.42 2.52
CA ARG A 166 1.43 -5.72 3.21
C ARG A 166 2.63 -6.61 2.85
N GLU A 167 3.01 -6.66 1.57
CA GLU A 167 4.19 -7.39 1.10
C GLU A 167 5.50 -6.82 1.68
N ALA A 168 5.62 -5.49 1.77
CA ALA A 168 6.79 -4.84 2.35
C ALA A 168 6.93 -5.11 3.86
N VAL A 169 5.84 -5.06 4.63
CA VAL A 169 5.83 -5.42 6.06
C VAL A 169 6.36 -6.84 6.26
N VAL A 170 5.76 -7.81 5.55
CA VAL A 170 6.11 -9.22 5.67
C VAL A 170 7.56 -9.47 5.23
N ARG A 171 8.02 -8.78 4.19
CA ARG A 171 9.41 -8.86 3.73
C ARG A 171 10.37 -8.41 4.81
N ASP A 172 10.21 -7.19 5.29
CA ASP A 172 11.14 -6.54 6.20
C ASP A 172 11.16 -7.25 7.58
N MET A 173 10.00 -7.70 8.07
CA MET A 173 9.92 -8.47 9.31
C MET A 173 10.61 -9.85 9.20
N ALA A 174 10.40 -10.57 8.09
CA ALA A 174 11.09 -11.84 7.86
C ALA A 174 12.60 -11.66 7.73
N GLU A 175 13.04 -10.58 7.09
CA GLU A 175 14.46 -10.26 6.97
C GLU A 175 15.09 -9.92 8.32
N HIS A 176 14.36 -9.22 9.20
CA HIS A 176 14.77 -8.98 10.58
C HIS A 176 14.91 -10.27 11.39
N VAL A 177 13.93 -11.18 11.30
CA VAL A 177 13.98 -12.49 11.98
C VAL A 177 15.17 -13.32 11.45
N ARG A 178 15.39 -13.32 10.13
CA ARG A 178 16.54 -14.00 9.51
C ARG A 178 17.88 -13.46 9.99
N ALA A 179 17.99 -12.14 10.13
CA ALA A 179 19.24 -11.47 10.53
C ALA A 179 19.55 -11.57 12.03
N ALA A 180 18.64 -12.11 12.85
CA ALA A 180 18.85 -12.24 14.27
C ALA A 180 19.84 -13.39 14.56
N ALA A 181 21.05 -13.03 14.99
CA ALA A 181 22.18 -13.94 15.20
C ALA A 181 21.97 -15.02 16.30
N ARG A 182 20.85 -14.98 17.03
CA ARG A 182 20.55 -15.93 18.12
C ARG A 182 19.95 -17.25 17.65
N TYR A 183 19.48 -17.34 16.41
CA TYR A 183 18.76 -18.52 15.94
C TYR A 183 19.70 -19.53 15.29
N VAL A 184 19.55 -20.80 15.67
CA VAL A 184 20.32 -21.92 15.11
C VAL A 184 19.91 -22.21 13.66
N ASN A 185 18.61 -22.10 13.35
CA ASN A 185 18.09 -22.21 11.99
C ASN A 185 17.16 -21.02 11.66
N PRO A 186 17.73 -19.94 11.10
CA PRO A 186 16.97 -18.71 10.81
C PRO A 186 15.79 -18.90 9.86
N GLU A 187 15.87 -19.84 8.90
CA GLU A 187 14.79 -20.05 7.94
C GLU A 187 13.57 -20.74 8.55
N SER A 188 13.79 -21.73 9.41
CA SER A 188 12.70 -22.38 10.16
C SER A 188 11.99 -21.38 11.08
N GLU A 189 12.73 -20.46 11.69
CA GLU A 189 12.15 -19.38 12.52
C GLU A 189 11.33 -18.39 11.69
N VAL A 190 11.79 -18.05 10.48
CA VAL A 190 11.01 -17.23 9.54
C VAL A 190 9.71 -17.93 9.17
N GLU A 191 9.72 -19.23 8.88
CA GLU A 191 8.52 -19.99 8.54
C GLU A 191 7.53 -20.04 9.71
N ALA A 192 8.03 -20.33 10.92
CA ALA A 192 7.22 -20.32 12.14
C ALA A 192 6.63 -18.92 12.42
N PHE A 193 7.39 -17.86 12.12
CA PHE A 193 6.92 -16.48 12.25
C PHE A 193 5.84 -16.12 11.23
N LEU A 194 6.01 -16.51 9.96
CA LEU A 194 5.03 -16.26 8.91
C LEU A 194 3.73 -17.03 9.15
N ALA A 195 3.80 -18.27 9.64
CA ALA A 195 2.64 -19.06 10.03
C ALA A 195 1.88 -18.42 11.21
N TYR A 196 2.60 -17.83 12.17
CA TYR A 196 1.97 -17.05 13.23
C TYR A 196 1.25 -15.82 12.68
N LEU A 197 1.93 -15.03 11.84
CA LEU A 197 1.34 -13.82 11.24
C LEU A 197 0.09 -14.14 10.39
N SER A 198 0.05 -15.30 9.72
CA SER A 198 -1.12 -15.68 8.94
C SER A 198 -2.36 -16.01 9.78
N GLY A 199 -2.18 -16.46 11.02
CA GLY A 199 -3.27 -16.65 11.97
C GLY A 199 -3.65 -15.37 12.71
N ALA A 200 -2.71 -14.44 12.89
CA ALA A 200 -2.92 -13.23 13.69
C ALA A 200 -3.67 -12.10 12.94
N ASP A 201 -3.46 -11.96 11.63
CA ASP A 201 -4.11 -10.94 10.80
C ASP A 201 -4.41 -11.47 9.40
N SER A 202 -5.67 -11.39 8.97
CA SER A 202 -6.14 -11.93 7.69
C SER A 202 -5.53 -11.21 6.47
N GLY A 203 -5.22 -9.91 6.59
CA GLY A 203 -4.60 -9.11 5.54
C GLY A 203 -3.14 -9.52 5.31
N LEU A 204 -2.39 -9.75 6.39
CA LEU A 204 -1.03 -10.29 6.33
C LEU A 204 -1.03 -11.77 5.93
N GLY A 205 -2.05 -12.54 6.32
CA GLY A 205 -2.15 -13.97 6.04
C GLY A 205 -2.15 -14.32 4.56
N GLU A 206 -2.85 -13.55 3.73
CA GLU A 206 -2.83 -13.76 2.26
C GLU A 206 -1.40 -13.69 1.70
N VAL A 207 -0.60 -12.74 2.22
CA VAL A 207 0.79 -12.53 1.81
C VAL A 207 1.70 -13.64 2.34
N CYS A 208 1.55 -14.01 3.62
CA CYS A 208 2.34 -15.07 4.24
C CYS A 208 2.14 -16.43 3.55
N VAL A 209 0.89 -16.83 3.30
CA VAL A 209 0.56 -18.12 2.64
C VAL A 209 1.17 -18.19 1.25
N ARG A 210 1.07 -17.10 0.46
CA ARG A 210 1.68 -17.04 -0.88
C ARG A 210 3.20 -17.20 -0.82
N ARG A 211 3.85 -16.63 0.21
CA ARG A 211 5.31 -16.69 0.37
C ARG A 211 5.79 -18.07 0.81
N LEU A 212 5.06 -18.72 1.73
CA LEU A 212 5.31 -20.10 2.14
C LEU A 212 5.12 -21.07 0.96
N GLY A 213 4.02 -20.91 0.19
CA GLY A 213 3.72 -21.76 -0.96
C GLY A 213 4.67 -21.61 -2.16
N ARG A 214 5.38 -20.47 -2.28
CA ARG A 214 6.43 -20.27 -3.31
C ARG A 214 7.76 -20.95 -2.98
N ARG A 215 8.00 -21.34 -1.72
CA ARG A 215 9.22 -22.07 -1.31
C ARG A 215 9.09 -23.58 -1.39
N ALA A 216 7.86 -24.09 -1.42
CA ALA A 216 7.58 -25.52 -1.56
C ALA A 216 7.62 -26.02 -3.02
N ARG A 217 7.94 -25.15 -3.99
CA ARG A 217 8.15 -25.46 -5.41
C ARG A 217 9.58 -25.13 -5.79
#